data_AF-A0A0G1T8C2-F1
#
_entry.id   AF-A0A0G1T8C2-F1
#
_cell.length_a   1.000
_cell.length_b   1.000
_cell.length_c   1.000
_cell.angle_alpha   90.00
_cell.angle_beta   90.00
_cell.angle_gamma   90.00
#
_symmetry.space_group_name_H-M   'P 1'
#
loop_
_entity.id
_entity.type
_entity.pdbx_description
1 polymer ?
#
loop_
_entity_poly.entity_id
_entity_poly.type
_entity_poly.pdbx_seq_one_letter_code
_entity_poly.pdbx_strand_id
1 'polypeptide(L)'
;GKKLFIVKQNRFNPPIAHAKQIIQEGKLGKILSVQLNCFWNRNEDYYKNSPWKGTIALDGGALYTQFSHFIDLLYWMFGEVEELSAVTKNSNHPNIEIDDEGVVSGRFTQGTLFTIHYTTNSYGKNMEGSLTVFGEKGTMKIGGEYLNVFEYANIENYTIPELPQGNKANDYGTYKGSMSNHDKVYGNVVSVMSGGGAISTSGMEGLKTVEIISKIYNISSPWRK
;
A
#
# COMPACT_ATOMS: atom_id res chain seq x y z
N GLY A 1 4.97 19.01 -24.12
CA GLY A 1 4.29 19.13 -22.82
C GLY A 1 5.29 19.01 -21.68
N LYS A 2 4.89 19.27 -20.43
CA LYS A 2 5.71 19.02 -19.23
C LYS A 2 5.57 17.55 -18.81
N LYS A 3 6.58 17.00 -18.11
CA LYS A 3 6.55 15.65 -17.54
C LYS A 3 6.13 15.70 -16.07
N LEU A 4 5.29 14.78 -15.63
CA LEU A 4 4.82 14.65 -14.24
C LEU A 4 5.20 13.26 -13.71
N PHE A 5 5.92 13.22 -12.60
CA PHE A 5 6.40 12.00 -11.95
C PHE A 5 5.76 11.89 -10.56
N ILE A 6 5.30 10.69 -10.22
CA ILE A 6 4.73 10.40 -8.91
C ILE A 6 5.66 9.46 -8.15
N VAL A 7 5.93 9.76 -6.87
CA VAL A 7 6.82 8.93 -6.04
C VAL A 7 6.05 7.72 -5.53
N LYS A 8 6.37 6.53 -6.05
CA LYS A 8 5.85 5.22 -5.62
C LYS A 8 6.99 4.23 -5.39
N GLN A 9 7.89 4.58 -4.50
CA GLN A 9 9.13 3.85 -4.21
C GLN A 9 8.90 2.41 -3.72
N ASN A 10 7.76 2.12 -3.09
CA ASN A 10 7.45 0.76 -2.61
C ASN A 10 7.31 -0.27 -3.74
N ARG A 11 7.00 0.15 -4.97
CA ARG A 11 6.96 -0.74 -6.15
C ARG A 11 8.31 -1.38 -6.46
N PHE A 12 9.41 -0.78 -5.97
CA PHE A 12 10.77 -1.28 -6.13
C PHE A 12 11.24 -2.18 -4.97
N ASN A 13 10.39 -2.45 -3.97
CA ASN A 13 10.72 -3.45 -2.95
C ASN A 13 10.88 -4.82 -3.63
N PRO A 14 12.01 -5.55 -3.44
CA PRO A 14 12.25 -6.79 -4.18
C PRO A 14 11.13 -7.84 -4.06
N PRO A 15 10.55 -8.12 -2.86
CA PRO A 15 9.42 -9.04 -2.75
C PRO A 15 8.17 -8.57 -3.50
N ILE A 16 7.89 -7.27 -3.49
CA ILE A 16 6.76 -6.65 -4.20
C ILE A 16 6.94 -6.72 -5.71
N ALA A 17 8.10 -6.34 -6.22
CA ALA A 17 8.42 -6.39 -7.64
C ALA A 17 8.34 -7.83 -8.16
N HIS A 18 8.86 -8.78 -7.38
CA HIS A 18 8.80 -10.20 -7.74
C HIS A 18 7.37 -10.76 -7.69
N ALA A 19 6.57 -10.40 -6.68
CA ALA A 19 5.17 -10.80 -6.64
C ALA A 19 4.36 -10.25 -7.81
N LYS A 20 4.62 -9.00 -8.24
CA LYS A 20 4.01 -8.43 -9.44
C LYS A 20 4.37 -9.26 -10.68
N GLN A 21 5.63 -9.69 -10.81
CA GLN A 21 6.08 -10.55 -11.90
C GLN A 21 5.34 -11.90 -11.89
N ILE A 22 5.23 -12.56 -10.74
CA ILE A 22 4.48 -13.83 -10.57
C ILE A 22 3.03 -13.68 -11.05
N ILE A 23 2.38 -12.56 -10.70
CA ILE A 23 1.00 -12.25 -11.13
C ILE A 23 0.95 -12.03 -12.65
N GLN A 24 1.86 -11.23 -13.21
CA GLN A 24 1.89 -10.92 -14.65
C GLN A 24 2.19 -12.13 -15.52
N GLU A 25 3.04 -13.04 -15.04
CA GLU A 25 3.37 -14.29 -15.73
C GLU A 25 2.28 -15.37 -15.56
N GLY A 26 1.19 -15.07 -14.85
CA GLY A 26 0.06 -15.98 -14.69
C GLY A 26 0.36 -17.22 -13.86
N LYS A 27 1.43 -17.21 -13.04
CA LYS A 27 1.87 -18.41 -12.29
C LYS A 27 0.88 -18.84 -11.22
N LEU A 28 0.07 -17.90 -10.72
CA LEU A 28 -1.00 -18.18 -9.75
C LEU A 28 -2.30 -18.66 -10.43
N GLY A 29 -2.35 -18.74 -11.76
CA GLY A 29 -3.59 -18.95 -12.50
C GLY A 29 -4.57 -17.79 -12.30
N LYS A 30 -5.87 -18.08 -12.23
CA LYS A 30 -6.87 -17.06 -11.91
C LYS A 30 -6.72 -16.60 -10.45
N ILE A 31 -6.61 -15.27 -10.24
CA ILE A 31 -6.61 -14.70 -8.89
C ILE A 31 -8.02 -14.77 -8.29
N LEU A 32 -8.15 -15.46 -7.15
CA LEU A 32 -9.41 -15.73 -6.46
C LEU A 32 -9.74 -14.63 -5.45
N SER A 33 -8.77 -14.24 -4.61
CA SER A 33 -8.94 -13.18 -3.63
C SER A 33 -7.61 -12.58 -3.16
N VAL A 34 -7.70 -11.39 -2.56
CA VAL A 34 -6.55 -10.63 -2.06
C VAL A 34 -6.84 -10.11 -0.64
N GLN A 35 -5.91 -10.28 0.28
CA GLN A 35 -5.97 -9.70 1.64
C GLN A 35 -4.79 -8.75 1.83
N LEU A 36 -5.08 -7.53 2.29
CA LEU A 36 -4.10 -6.50 2.60
C LEU A 36 -4.21 -6.11 4.08
N ASN A 37 -3.10 -6.19 4.82
CA ASN A 37 -3.02 -5.76 6.22
C ASN A 37 -2.00 -4.64 6.37
N CYS A 38 -2.38 -3.63 7.16
CA CYS A 38 -1.58 -2.45 7.41
C CYS A 38 -1.62 -2.11 8.92
N PHE A 39 -0.78 -2.74 9.73
CA PHE A 39 -0.82 -2.64 11.19
C PHE A 39 0.41 -1.89 11.69
N TRP A 40 0.31 -0.56 11.70
CA TRP A 40 1.38 0.34 12.11
C TRP A 40 1.07 1.01 13.45
N ASN A 41 2.08 1.60 14.06
CA ASN A 41 1.92 2.46 15.24
C ASN A 41 2.14 3.91 14.83
N ARG A 42 1.20 4.78 15.19
CA ARG A 42 1.43 6.21 15.32
C ARG A 42 1.05 6.57 16.75
N ASN A 43 1.99 7.09 17.52
CA ASN A 43 1.72 7.49 18.90
C ASN A 43 1.17 8.92 18.93
N GLU A 44 0.78 9.39 20.11
CA GLU A 44 0.28 10.75 20.28
C GLU A 44 1.27 11.82 19.79
N ASP A 45 2.56 11.61 20.04
CA ASP A 45 3.64 12.51 19.61
C ASP A 45 3.73 12.65 18.08
N TYR A 46 3.40 11.60 17.32
CA TYR A 46 3.40 11.66 15.86
C TYR A 46 2.45 12.75 15.35
N TYR A 47 1.28 12.87 15.98
CA TYR A 47 0.25 13.85 15.61
C TYR A 47 0.50 15.22 16.25
N LYS A 48 0.83 15.27 17.55
CA LYS A 48 1.05 16.53 18.30
C LYS A 48 2.16 17.41 17.73
N ASN A 49 3.22 16.81 17.21
CA ASN A 49 4.42 17.54 16.75
C ASN A 49 4.29 18.13 15.34
N SER A 50 3.08 18.21 14.77
CA SER A 50 2.85 18.75 13.45
C SER A 50 1.51 19.47 13.35
N PRO A 51 1.45 20.71 12.80
CA PRO A 51 0.20 21.46 12.69
C PRO A 51 -0.78 20.88 11.65
N TRP A 52 -0.34 19.95 10.80
CA TRP A 52 -1.15 19.42 9.71
C TRP A 52 -1.59 17.97 9.91
N LYS A 53 -0.86 17.19 10.72
CA LYS A 53 -1.14 15.77 10.91
C LYS A 53 -2.40 15.60 11.74
N GLY A 54 -3.25 14.66 11.35
CA GLY A 54 -4.53 14.40 12.00
C GLY A 54 -5.65 15.37 11.60
N THR A 55 -5.41 16.32 10.69
CA THR A 55 -6.45 17.26 10.22
C THR A 55 -7.08 16.78 8.91
N ILE A 56 -8.38 16.95 8.74
CA ILE A 56 -9.04 16.59 7.47
C ILE A 56 -8.49 17.45 6.32
N ALA A 57 -8.21 18.73 6.58
CA ALA A 57 -7.83 19.68 5.54
C ALA A 57 -6.46 19.41 4.92
N LEU A 58 -5.48 18.90 5.69
CA LEU A 58 -4.10 18.74 5.23
C LEU A 58 -3.58 17.30 5.29
N ASP A 59 -4.09 16.47 6.19
CA ASP A 59 -3.76 15.03 6.26
C ASP A 59 -4.73 14.21 5.40
N GLY A 60 -6.03 14.57 5.43
CA GLY A 60 -7.10 13.92 4.66
C GLY A 60 -7.56 12.57 5.22
N GLY A 61 -6.68 11.85 5.93
CA GLY A 61 -7.01 10.59 6.61
C GLY A 61 -5.89 9.55 6.52
N ALA A 62 -5.97 8.48 7.32
CA ALA A 62 -4.85 7.54 7.44
C ALA A 62 -4.47 6.84 6.13
N LEU A 63 -5.45 6.56 5.27
CA LEU A 63 -5.22 6.02 3.94
C LEU A 63 -4.48 6.97 2.99
N TYR A 64 -4.62 8.28 3.11
CA TYR A 64 -3.89 9.23 2.25
C TYR A 64 -2.41 9.31 2.61
N THR A 65 -2.08 9.18 3.90
CA THR A 65 -0.74 9.49 4.40
C THR A 65 0.02 8.28 4.91
N GLN A 66 -0.58 7.45 5.77
CA GLN A 66 0.11 6.26 6.30
C GLN A 66 0.08 5.11 5.30
N PHE A 67 -1.06 4.89 4.63
CA PHE A 67 -1.28 3.65 3.87
C PHE A 67 -1.49 3.83 2.36
N SER A 68 -1.23 5.01 1.81
CA SER A 68 -1.43 5.29 0.38
C SER A 68 -0.53 4.43 -0.53
N HIS A 69 0.66 4.05 -0.04
CA HIS A 69 1.53 3.10 -0.74
C HIS A 69 0.91 1.70 -0.83
N PHE A 70 0.13 1.27 0.16
CA PHE A 70 -0.52 -0.04 0.12
C PHE A 70 -1.71 -0.03 -0.85
N ILE A 71 -2.48 1.06 -0.88
CA ILE A 71 -3.54 1.26 -1.87
C ILE A 71 -2.97 1.35 -3.29
N ASP A 72 -1.83 2.02 -3.47
CA ASP A 72 -1.10 2.04 -4.73
C ASP A 72 -0.70 0.64 -5.19
N LEU A 73 -0.16 -0.20 -4.31
CA LEU A 73 0.23 -1.56 -4.67
C LEU A 73 -0.97 -2.42 -5.06
N LEU A 74 -2.10 -2.25 -4.36
CA LEU A 74 -3.36 -2.90 -4.70
C LEU A 74 -3.82 -2.54 -6.12
N TYR A 75 -3.87 -1.24 -6.44
CA TYR A 75 -4.17 -0.76 -7.80
C TYR A 75 -3.15 -1.26 -8.83
N TRP A 76 -1.86 -1.09 -8.53
CA TRP A 76 -0.78 -1.41 -9.46
C TRP A 76 -0.72 -2.91 -9.77
N MET A 77 -1.06 -3.78 -8.82
CA MET A 77 -1.06 -5.22 -9.00
C MET A 77 -2.33 -5.74 -9.68
N PHE A 78 -3.51 -5.26 -9.28
CA PHE A 78 -4.80 -5.87 -9.61
C PHE A 78 -5.75 -4.99 -10.42
N GLY A 79 -5.41 -3.72 -10.64
CA GLY A 79 -6.16 -2.79 -11.47
C GLY A 79 -7.25 -2.02 -10.74
N GLU A 80 -8.26 -1.59 -11.49
CA GLU A 80 -9.34 -0.71 -11.02
C GLU A 80 -10.29 -1.43 -10.04
N VAL A 81 -10.84 -0.66 -9.10
CA VAL A 81 -11.83 -1.11 -8.13
C VAL A 81 -13.24 -0.71 -8.59
N GLU A 82 -14.16 -1.67 -8.59
CA GLU A 82 -15.56 -1.51 -9.03
C GLU A 82 -16.50 -1.28 -7.84
N GLU A 83 -16.52 -2.22 -6.88
CA GLU A 83 -17.41 -2.20 -5.73
C GLU A 83 -16.62 -2.09 -4.42
N LEU A 84 -17.16 -1.34 -3.46
CA LEU A 84 -16.55 -1.09 -2.15
C LEU A 84 -17.59 -1.06 -1.05
N SER A 85 -17.20 -1.57 0.12
CA SER A 85 -17.81 -1.33 1.42
C SER A 85 -16.71 -0.96 2.40
N ALA A 86 -16.93 0.03 3.25
CA ALA A 86 -15.93 0.51 4.18
C ALA A 86 -16.54 0.97 5.50
N VAL A 87 -15.84 0.64 6.58
CA VAL A 87 -16.07 1.16 7.92
C VAL A 87 -14.77 1.79 8.37
N THR A 88 -14.85 3.01 8.87
CA THR A 88 -13.72 3.72 9.46
C THR A 88 -14.07 4.20 10.86
N LYS A 89 -13.04 4.35 11.69
CA LYS A 89 -13.19 4.81 13.06
C LYS A 89 -11.90 5.48 13.53
N ASN A 90 -12.08 6.44 14.42
CA ASN A 90 -11.03 6.87 15.33
C ASN A 90 -11.29 6.19 16.69
N SER A 91 -10.41 5.28 17.08
CA SER A 91 -10.55 4.50 18.31
C SER A 91 -9.64 4.96 19.44
N ASN A 92 -8.48 5.53 19.13
CA ASN A 92 -7.42 5.71 20.12
C ASN A 92 -6.67 7.05 20.00
N HIS A 93 -7.07 7.94 19.07
CA HIS A 93 -6.46 9.25 18.87
C HIS A 93 -7.48 10.38 19.09
N PRO A 94 -7.83 10.72 20.35
CA PRO A 94 -8.91 11.67 20.64
C PRO A 94 -8.65 13.11 20.14
N ASN A 95 -7.39 13.43 19.79
CA ASN A 95 -6.96 14.77 19.41
C ASN A 95 -6.83 14.97 17.89
N ILE A 96 -7.34 14.04 17.06
CA ILE A 96 -7.31 14.14 15.59
C ILE A 96 -8.71 14.05 15.01
N GLU A 97 -8.90 14.64 13.83
CA GLU A 97 -10.19 14.71 13.11
C GLU A 97 -10.42 13.51 12.19
N ILE A 98 -9.35 12.78 11.86
CA ILE A 98 -9.35 11.66 10.92
C ILE A 98 -9.54 10.31 11.60
N ASP A 99 -9.78 9.27 10.80
CA ASP A 99 -9.71 7.88 11.21
C ASP A 99 -8.30 7.46 11.64
N ASP A 100 -8.24 6.46 12.53
CA ASP A 100 -6.99 5.78 12.90
C ASP A 100 -7.03 4.27 12.63
N GLU A 101 -8.19 3.75 12.22
CA GLU A 101 -8.40 2.39 11.75
C GLU A 101 -9.59 2.28 10.79
N GLY A 102 -9.58 1.21 10.00
CA GLY A 102 -10.72 0.86 9.17
C GLY A 102 -10.60 -0.50 8.51
N VAL A 103 -11.77 -1.00 8.11
CA VAL A 103 -11.92 -2.25 7.36
C VAL A 103 -12.63 -1.93 6.06
N VAL A 104 -12.05 -2.41 4.96
CA VAL A 104 -12.57 -2.25 3.60
C VAL A 104 -12.72 -3.62 2.98
N SER A 105 -13.81 -3.83 2.25
CA SER A 105 -13.98 -4.97 1.36
C SER A 105 -14.48 -4.49 0.00
N GLY A 106 -14.18 -5.24 -1.05
CA GLY A 106 -14.57 -4.84 -2.38
C GLY A 106 -14.26 -5.85 -3.46
N ARG A 107 -14.46 -5.40 -4.70
CA ARG A 107 -14.21 -6.18 -5.91
C ARG A 107 -13.49 -5.32 -6.95
N PHE A 108 -12.45 -5.88 -7.56
CA PHE A 108 -11.82 -5.28 -8.74
C PHE A 108 -12.74 -5.38 -9.97
N THR A 109 -12.54 -4.56 -10.99
CA THR A 109 -13.32 -4.63 -12.25
C THR A 109 -13.24 -5.99 -12.94
N GLN A 110 -12.15 -6.73 -12.72
CA GLN A 110 -11.96 -8.11 -13.20
C GLN A 110 -12.66 -9.19 -12.35
N GLY A 111 -13.41 -8.81 -11.31
CA GLY A 111 -14.23 -9.70 -10.50
C GLY A 111 -13.55 -10.30 -9.26
N THR A 112 -12.23 -10.17 -9.11
CA THR A 112 -11.49 -10.65 -7.93
C THR A 112 -11.90 -9.87 -6.68
N LEU A 113 -12.15 -10.58 -5.57
CA LEU A 113 -12.51 -9.97 -4.28
C LEU A 113 -11.26 -9.53 -3.51
N PHE A 114 -11.39 -8.49 -2.71
CA PHE A 114 -10.33 -8.09 -1.79
C PHE A 114 -10.85 -7.53 -0.46
N THR A 115 -9.95 -7.56 0.52
CA THR A 115 -10.13 -6.99 1.85
C THR A 115 -8.90 -6.19 2.27
N ILE A 116 -9.13 -5.13 3.02
CA ILE A 116 -8.10 -4.29 3.62
C ILE A 116 -8.45 -4.11 5.09
N HIS A 117 -7.51 -4.38 5.98
CA HIS A 117 -7.58 -3.93 7.36
C HIS A 117 -6.37 -3.04 7.63
N TYR A 118 -6.63 -1.80 8.01
CA TYR A 118 -5.59 -0.86 8.36
C TYR A 118 -5.81 -0.28 9.75
N THR A 119 -4.72 -0.06 10.47
CA THR A 119 -4.73 0.63 11.76
C THR A 119 -3.39 1.28 12.06
N THR A 120 -3.43 2.45 12.67
CA THR A 120 -2.29 3.12 13.30
C THR A 120 -2.20 2.83 14.80
N ASN A 121 -3.09 1.97 15.33
CA ASN A 121 -3.22 1.65 16.75
C ASN A 121 -2.38 0.43 17.17
N SER A 122 -1.47 -0.08 16.33
CA SER A 122 -0.59 -1.19 16.74
C SER A 122 0.22 -0.80 17.97
N TYR A 123 0.33 -1.68 18.97
CA TYR A 123 0.85 -1.28 20.28
C TYR A 123 2.38 -1.10 20.26
N GLY A 124 2.84 0.11 20.55
CA GLY A 124 4.25 0.45 20.82
C GLY A 124 5.20 0.46 19.60
N LYS A 125 4.85 -0.21 18.49
CA LYS A 125 5.65 -0.24 17.25
C LYS A 125 4.83 -0.72 16.05
N ASN A 126 5.38 -0.56 14.85
CA ASN A 126 4.82 -1.19 13.65
C ASN A 126 4.87 -2.72 13.81
N MET A 127 3.79 -3.40 13.42
CA MET A 127 3.68 -4.86 13.50
C MET A 127 3.74 -5.50 12.12
N GLU A 128 2.91 -5.05 11.18
CA GLU A 128 2.71 -5.77 9.92
C GLU A 128 2.37 -4.82 8.77
N GLY A 129 2.96 -5.09 7.62
CA GLY A 129 2.47 -4.66 6.31
C GLY A 129 2.49 -5.89 5.41
N SER A 130 1.33 -6.46 5.11
CA SER A 130 1.25 -7.72 4.37
C SER A 130 0.23 -7.72 3.24
N LEU A 131 0.54 -8.51 2.21
CA LEU A 131 -0.28 -8.76 1.04
C LEU A 131 -0.32 -10.26 0.81
N THR A 132 -1.51 -10.85 0.95
CA THR A 132 -1.76 -12.26 0.65
C THR A 132 -2.59 -12.36 -0.62
N VAL A 133 -2.17 -13.22 -1.55
CA VAL A 133 -2.82 -13.43 -2.84
C VAL A 133 -3.15 -14.91 -2.97
N PHE A 134 -4.43 -15.20 -3.16
CA PHE A 134 -4.94 -16.54 -3.43
C PHE A 134 -5.23 -16.67 -4.91
N GLY A 135 -4.62 -17.66 -5.56
CA GLY A 135 -4.87 -18.01 -6.95
C GLY A 135 -5.23 -19.49 -7.09
N GLU A 136 -5.77 -19.84 -8.25
CA GLU A 136 -6.12 -21.22 -8.63
C GLU A 136 -4.92 -22.18 -8.54
N LYS A 137 -3.71 -21.70 -8.86
CA LYS A 137 -2.48 -22.51 -8.95
C LYS A 137 -1.47 -22.18 -7.86
N GLY A 138 -1.87 -21.42 -6.85
CA GLY A 138 -0.97 -21.14 -5.75
C GLY A 138 -1.44 -20.07 -4.80
N THR A 139 -0.72 -19.92 -3.71
CA THR A 139 -0.94 -18.87 -2.72
C THR A 139 0.40 -18.28 -2.33
N MET A 140 0.45 -16.96 -2.21
CA MET A 140 1.65 -16.26 -1.74
C MET A 140 1.29 -15.19 -0.71
N LYS A 141 2.22 -14.94 0.23
CA LYS A 141 2.16 -13.86 1.21
C LYS A 141 3.50 -13.11 1.24
N ILE A 142 3.40 -11.81 1.03
CA ILE A 142 4.47 -10.86 1.32
C ILE A 142 4.12 -10.23 2.67
N GLY A 143 5.05 -10.18 3.60
CA GLY A 143 4.84 -9.63 4.94
C GLY A 143 6.07 -8.91 5.48
N GLY A 144 6.34 -9.07 6.76
CA GLY A 144 7.17 -8.17 7.56
C GLY A 144 6.44 -6.86 7.92
N GLU A 145 7.16 -5.91 8.52
CA GLU A 145 6.58 -4.60 8.90
C GLU A 145 6.28 -3.71 7.68
N TYR A 146 6.94 -3.95 6.53
CA TYR A 146 6.97 -3.02 5.38
C TYR A 146 6.85 -3.71 4.01
N LEU A 147 6.17 -4.86 3.91
CA LEU A 147 6.09 -5.68 2.67
C LEU A 147 7.49 -6.07 2.13
N ASN A 148 8.35 -6.52 3.04
CA ASN A 148 9.78 -6.68 2.83
C ASN A 148 10.26 -8.13 2.95
N VAL A 149 9.36 -9.07 3.22
CA VAL A 149 9.66 -10.50 3.35
C VAL A 149 8.68 -11.30 2.51
N PHE A 150 9.16 -12.31 1.78
CA PHE A 150 8.28 -13.32 1.21
C PHE A 150 8.03 -14.38 2.29
N GLU A 151 6.91 -14.27 3.01
CA GLU A 151 6.64 -15.09 4.21
C GLU A 151 6.09 -16.47 3.85
N TYR A 152 5.35 -16.58 2.76
CA TYR A 152 4.74 -17.83 2.34
C TYR A 152 4.63 -17.88 0.82
N ALA A 153 4.96 -19.02 0.23
CA ALA A 153 4.66 -19.32 -1.15
C ALA A 153 4.42 -20.82 -1.32
N ASN A 154 3.30 -21.18 -1.92
CA ASN A 154 3.08 -22.51 -2.47
C ASN A 154 2.45 -22.32 -3.84
N ILE A 155 3.23 -22.50 -4.90
CA ILE A 155 2.84 -22.21 -6.27
C ILE A 155 3.20 -23.42 -7.14
N GLU A 156 2.27 -23.86 -7.96
CA GLU A 156 2.43 -25.02 -8.84
C GLU A 156 3.65 -24.84 -9.75
N ASN A 157 4.59 -25.79 -9.70
CA ASN A 157 5.81 -25.82 -10.51
C ASN A 157 6.66 -24.53 -10.43
N TYR A 158 6.60 -23.82 -9.29
CA TYR A 158 7.38 -22.59 -9.10
C TYR A 158 7.94 -22.47 -7.69
N THR A 159 9.21 -22.11 -7.60
CA THR A 159 9.90 -21.84 -6.34
C THR A 159 10.38 -20.39 -6.35
N ILE A 160 10.17 -19.69 -5.23
CA ILE A 160 10.66 -18.33 -5.07
C ILE A 160 12.20 -18.38 -5.06
N PRO A 161 12.89 -17.69 -5.98
CA PRO A 161 14.34 -17.61 -5.94
C PRO A 161 14.80 -16.78 -4.75
N GLU A 162 16.09 -16.84 -4.44
CA GLU A 162 16.69 -15.87 -3.52
C GLU A 162 16.54 -14.46 -4.10
N LEU A 163 15.87 -13.59 -3.35
CA LEU A 163 15.64 -12.21 -3.75
C LEU A 163 16.75 -11.32 -3.19
N PRO A 164 17.13 -10.25 -3.92
CA PRO A 164 18.12 -9.31 -3.40
C PRO A 164 17.61 -8.67 -2.11
N GLN A 165 18.54 -8.38 -1.21
CA GLN A 165 18.22 -7.69 0.03
C GLN A 165 17.60 -6.31 -0.27
N GLY A 166 16.42 -6.07 0.30
CA GLY A 166 15.76 -4.77 0.20
C GLY A 166 16.41 -3.70 1.07
N ASN A 167 16.13 -2.44 0.77
CA ASN A 167 16.56 -1.30 1.59
C ASN A 167 15.87 -1.27 2.97
N LYS A 168 16.45 -0.55 3.92
CA LYS A 168 15.83 -0.35 5.24
C LYS A 168 14.59 0.57 5.13
N ALA A 169 13.71 0.46 6.12
CA ALA A 169 12.62 1.41 6.34
C ALA A 169 13.16 2.83 6.56
N ASN A 170 12.37 3.85 6.18
CA ASN A 170 12.66 5.22 6.55
C ASN A 170 12.53 5.40 8.06
N ASP A 171 13.57 5.89 8.71
CA ASP A 171 13.62 6.10 10.15
C ASP A 171 13.59 7.60 10.46
N TYR A 172 12.55 8.03 11.17
CA TYR A 172 12.34 9.42 11.57
C TYR A 172 12.63 9.63 13.07
N GLY A 173 13.29 8.67 13.72
CA GLY A 173 13.60 8.65 15.15
C GLY A 173 12.46 8.12 15.99
N THR A 174 11.34 8.84 16.04
CA THR A 174 10.18 8.46 16.89
C THR A 174 9.21 7.49 16.20
N TYR A 175 9.28 7.38 14.87
CA TYR A 175 8.48 6.43 14.10
C TYR A 175 9.23 5.97 12.84
N LYS A 176 8.78 4.86 12.27
CA LYS A 176 9.30 4.31 11.02
C LYS A 176 8.23 4.32 9.93
N GLY A 177 8.64 4.72 8.72
CA GLY A 177 7.83 4.72 7.51
C GLY A 177 8.11 3.52 6.61
N SER A 178 7.59 3.54 5.38
CA SER A 178 7.84 2.50 4.38
C SER A 178 9.32 2.37 3.99
N MET A 179 9.66 1.29 3.27
CA MET A 179 11.00 1.07 2.70
C MET A 179 11.46 2.21 1.79
N SER A 180 12.76 2.51 1.84
CA SER A 180 13.35 3.58 1.03
C SER A 180 13.91 3.06 -0.30
N ASN A 181 13.25 3.36 -1.42
CA ASN A 181 13.81 3.14 -2.77
C ASN A 181 13.72 4.42 -3.62
N HIS A 182 13.87 5.58 -2.97
CA HIS A 182 13.77 6.87 -3.65
C HIS A 182 14.87 7.03 -4.70
N ASP A 183 16.05 6.45 -4.48
CA ASP A 183 17.15 6.38 -5.45
C ASP A 183 16.69 5.79 -6.79
N LYS A 184 15.82 4.77 -6.79
CA LYS A 184 15.26 4.17 -8.02
C LYS A 184 14.31 5.12 -8.73
N VAL A 185 13.47 5.85 -7.97
CA VAL A 185 12.56 6.86 -8.53
C VAL A 185 13.37 8.00 -9.16
N TYR A 186 14.37 8.54 -8.46
CA TYR A 186 15.26 9.57 -8.99
C TYR A 186 16.05 9.07 -10.21
N GLY A 187 16.50 7.82 -10.20
CA GLY A 187 17.14 7.19 -11.36
C GLY A 187 16.24 7.16 -12.58
N ASN A 188 14.94 6.84 -12.42
CA ASN A 188 13.96 6.91 -13.51
C ASN A 188 13.78 8.35 -14.02
N VAL A 189 13.69 9.34 -13.12
CA VAL A 189 13.60 10.76 -13.49
C VAL A 189 14.81 11.17 -14.33
N VAL A 190 16.03 10.89 -13.86
CA VAL A 190 17.27 11.24 -14.58
C VAL A 190 17.33 10.56 -15.94
N SER A 191 17.00 9.27 -16.03
CA SER A 191 16.96 8.53 -17.29
C SER A 191 16.01 9.18 -18.30
N VAL A 192 14.76 9.44 -17.88
CA VAL A 192 13.72 10.06 -18.71
C VAL A 192 14.08 11.49 -19.13
N MET A 193 14.71 12.26 -18.24
CA MET A 193 15.12 13.63 -18.54
C MET A 193 16.34 13.68 -19.48
N SER A 194 17.19 12.64 -19.46
CA SER A 194 18.37 12.51 -20.32
C SER A 194 18.07 11.90 -21.69
N GLY A 195 16.80 11.68 -22.02
CA GLY A 195 16.36 11.13 -23.31
C GLY A 195 16.28 9.60 -23.37
N GLY A 196 16.46 8.90 -22.24
CA GLY A 196 16.32 7.44 -22.16
C GLY A 196 15.05 6.99 -21.41
N GLY A 197 14.58 5.77 -21.68
CA GLY A 197 13.52 5.12 -20.91
C GLY A 197 12.13 5.77 -20.96
N ALA A 198 11.24 5.34 -20.06
CA ALA A 198 9.88 5.82 -19.91
C ALA A 198 9.57 6.13 -18.44
N ILE A 199 8.61 7.03 -18.20
CA ILE A 199 8.16 7.38 -16.84
C ILE A 199 7.64 6.11 -16.15
N SER A 200 8.23 5.72 -15.02
CA SER A 200 7.87 4.49 -14.31
C SER A 200 6.54 4.61 -13.56
N THR A 201 6.15 5.82 -13.19
CA THR A 201 4.86 6.09 -12.53
C THR A 201 4.31 7.41 -13.02
N SER A 202 3.29 7.31 -13.84
CA SER A 202 2.64 8.45 -14.47
C SER A 202 1.73 9.22 -13.49
N GLY A 203 1.40 10.46 -13.83
CA GLY A 203 0.37 11.22 -13.12
C GLY A 203 -0.99 10.52 -13.07
N MET A 204 -1.34 9.76 -14.11
CA MET A 204 -2.58 8.99 -14.17
C MET A 204 -2.60 7.90 -13.08
N GLU A 205 -1.52 7.16 -12.91
CA GLU A 205 -1.43 6.15 -11.85
C GLU A 205 -1.48 6.77 -10.43
N GLY A 206 -0.88 7.95 -10.26
CA GLY A 206 -1.02 8.73 -9.03
C GLY A 206 -2.47 9.10 -8.75
N LEU A 207 -3.17 9.61 -9.75
CA LEU A 207 -4.59 9.94 -9.68
C LEU A 207 -5.43 8.72 -9.30
N LYS A 208 -5.17 7.55 -9.88
CA LYS A 208 -5.90 6.31 -9.56
C LYS A 208 -5.78 5.88 -8.11
N THR A 209 -4.62 6.06 -7.50
CA THR A 209 -4.48 5.82 -6.04
C THR A 209 -5.42 6.75 -5.26
N VAL A 210 -5.39 8.05 -5.58
CA VAL A 210 -6.21 9.06 -4.90
C VAL A 210 -7.69 8.78 -5.10
N GLU A 211 -8.14 8.46 -6.31
CA GLU A 211 -9.52 8.11 -6.63
C GLU A 211 -10.03 6.93 -5.78
N ILE A 212 -9.23 5.88 -5.62
CA ILE A 212 -9.61 4.72 -4.79
C ILE A 212 -9.75 5.14 -3.33
N ILE A 213 -8.80 5.90 -2.79
CA ILE A 213 -8.87 6.38 -1.41
C ILE A 213 -10.10 7.29 -1.21
N SER A 214 -10.34 8.22 -2.13
CA SER A 214 -11.52 9.10 -2.09
C SER A 214 -12.82 8.30 -2.14
N LYS A 215 -12.91 7.27 -2.98
CA LYS A 215 -14.08 6.38 -3.03
C LYS A 215 -14.30 5.68 -1.69
N ILE A 216 -13.24 5.15 -1.06
CA ILE A 216 -13.32 4.50 0.26
C ILE A 216 -13.88 5.47 1.30
N TYR A 217 -13.37 6.69 1.39
CA TYR A 217 -13.88 7.65 2.37
C TYR A 217 -15.30 8.12 2.07
N ASN A 218 -15.64 8.37 0.80
CA ASN A 218 -16.98 8.84 0.41
C ASN A 218 -18.09 7.83 0.72
N ILE A 219 -17.78 6.53 0.69
CA ILE A 219 -18.74 5.46 1.01
C ILE A 219 -18.62 4.98 2.46
N SER A 220 -17.54 5.36 3.16
CA SER A 220 -17.34 4.93 4.54
C SER A 220 -18.45 5.46 5.44
N SER A 221 -18.98 4.57 6.26
CA SER A 221 -19.88 4.94 7.36
C SER A 221 -19.08 5.00 8.66
N PRO A 222 -19.24 6.05 9.49
CA PRO A 222 -18.72 5.99 10.84
C PRO A 222 -19.38 4.82 11.59
N TRP A 223 -18.57 4.00 12.29
CA TRP A 223 -19.09 2.88 13.07
C TRP A 223 -20.11 3.39 14.10
N ARG A 224 -21.38 2.97 13.95
CA ARG A 224 -22.46 3.38 14.86
C ARG A 224 -22.24 2.71 16.22
N LYS A 225 -22.15 3.53 17.27
CA LYS A 225 -22.16 3.08 18.67
C LYS A 225 -23.52 2.53 19.06
#